data_AF-A0A2N6A8F4-F1
#
_entry.id   AF-A0A2N6A8F4-F1
#
_cell.length_a   1.000
_cell.length_b   1.000
_cell.length_c   1.000
_cell.angle_alpha   90.00
_cell.angle_beta   90.00
_cell.angle_gamma   90.00
#
_symmetry.space_group_name_H-M   'P 1'
#
loop_
_entity.id
_entity.type
_entity.pdbx_description
1 polymer ?
#
loop_
_entity_poly.entity_id
_entity_poly.type
_entity_poly.pdbx_seq_one_letter_code
_entity_poly.pdbx_strand_id
1 'polypeptide(L)'
;MFKSNKNIIILVFLLVFLLIFIFYFFILRDNKNEDFSELVSCEEIRAEINSEIEDLRYCKTANDCVLLNSCVYGCNNLINKNADMTALVQLEARFVESCGDTCEEQCSGALKASEIKCENRKCVGTRK
;
A
#
# COMPACT_ATOMS: atom_id res chain seq x y z
N MET A 1 64.87 -27.01 -25.30
CA MET A 1 65.06 -25.72 -24.58
C MET A 1 63.67 -25.11 -24.34
N PHE A 2 62.97 -25.53 -23.28
CA PHE A 2 61.62 -25.04 -22.99
C PHE A 2 61.72 -23.65 -22.35
N LYS A 3 61.69 -22.61 -23.19
CA LYS A 3 61.66 -21.21 -22.73
C LYS A 3 60.35 -21.04 -21.96
N SER A 4 60.51 -20.91 -20.65
CA SER A 4 59.46 -21.03 -19.64
C SER A 4 58.22 -20.21 -20.01
N ASN A 5 57.11 -20.91 -20.24
CA ASN A 5 55.75 -20.38 -20.44
C ASN A 5 55.18 -19.75 -19.15
N LYS A 6 56.02 -19.13 -18.31
CA LYS A 6 55.61 -18.49 -17.04
C LYS A 6 54.56 -17.41 -17.29
N ASN A 7 54.71 -16.66 -18.36
CA ASN A 7 53.73 -15.63 -18.76
C ASN A 7 52.39 -16.25 -19.17
N ILE A 8 52.38 -17.42 -19.80
CA ILE A 8 51.15 -18.14 -20.17
C ILE A 8 50.47 -18.67 -18.91
N ILE A 9 51.22 -19.22 -17.96
CA ILE A 9 50.68 -19.72 -16.68
C ILE A 9 50.06 -18.57 -15.88
N ILE A 10 50.73 -17.42 -15.79
CA ILE A 10 50.20 -16.23 -15.11
C ILE A 10 48.92 -15.73 -15.80
N LEU A 11 48.91 -15.71 -17.14
CA LEU A 11 47.76 -15.25 -17.92
C LEU A 11 46.55 -16.16 -17.75
N VAL A 12 46.76 -17.48 -17.71
CA VAL A 12 45.70 -18.46 -17.40
C VAL A 12 45.17 -18.27 -15.98
N PHE A 13 46.05 -18.04 -15.00
CA PHE A 13 45.65 -17.83 -13.62
C PHE A 13 44.81 -16.57 -13.43
N LEU A 14 45.18 -15.47 -14.11
CA LEU A 14 44.39 -14.23 -14.12
C LEU A 14 43.02 -14.41 -14.78
N LEU A 15 42.95 -15.19 -15.86
CA LEU A 15 41.69 -15.49 -16.55
C LEU A 15 40.73 -16.29 -15.64
N VAL A 16 41.24 -17.32 -14.95
CA VAL A 16 40.46 -18.12 -14.01
C VAL A 16 39.97 -17.27 -12.83
N PHE A 17 40.85 -16.42 -12.27
CA PHE A 17 40.48 -15.52 -11.18
C PHE A 17 39.36 -14.55 -11.59
N LEU A 18 39.44 -14.01 -12.81
CA LEU A 18 38.44 -13.09 -13.35
C LEU A 18 37.09 -13.79 -13.57
N LEU A 19 37.09 -15.05 -14.03
CA LEU A 19 35.88 -15.85 -14.16
C LEU A 19 35.22 -16.16 -12.80
N ILE A 20 36.02 -16.49 -11.78
CA ILE A 20 35.52 -16.69 -10.40
C ILE A 20 34.92 -15.39 -9.86
N PHE A 21 35.57 -14.26 -10.09
CA PHE A 21 35.08 -12.95 -9.65
C PHE A 21 33.76 -12.57 -10.32
N ILE A 22 33.64 -12.81 -11.63
CA ILE A 22 32.39 -12.61 -12.37
C ILE A 22 31.29 -13.51 -11.83
N PHE A 23 31.58 -14.81 -11.64
CA PHE A 23 30.61 -15.78 -11.12
C PHE A 23 30.14 -15.42 -9.70
N TYR A 24 31.05 -14.98 -8.83
CA TYR A 24 30.71 -14.48 -7.49
C TYR A 24 29.82 -13.24 -7.55
N PHE A 25 30.10 -12.30 -8.47
CA PHE A 25 29.26 -11.13 -8.68
C PHE A 25 27.86 -11.49 -9.18
N PHE A 26 27.73 -12.50 -10.06
CA PHE A 26 26.43 -13.02 -10.50
C PHE A 26 25.66 -13.66 -9.34
N ILE A 27 26.30 -14.49 -8.51
CA ILE A 27 25.66 -15.07 -7.31
C ILE A 27 25.20 -13.98 -6.34
N LEU A 28 26.04 -12.96 -6.09
CA LEU A 28 25.66 -11.83 -5.23
C LEU A 28 24.53 -10.98 -5.82
N ARG A 29 24.41 -10.91 -7.16
CA ARG A 29 23.33 -10.19 -7.83
C ARG A 29 22.01 -10.95 -7.75
N ASP A 30 22.02 -12.26 -7.93
CA ASP A 30 20.81 -13.08 -7.81
C ASP A 30 20.31 -13.12 -6.35
N ASN A 31 21.21 -13.13 -5.36
CA ASN A 31 20.83 -13.03 -3.95
C ASN A 31 20.34 -11.62 -3.53
N LYS A 32 20.46 -10.60 -4.38
CA LYS A 32 19.86 -9.27 -4.13
C LYS A 32 18.44 -9.14 -4.64
N ASN A 33 17.88 -10.20 -5.22
CA ASN A 33 16.47 -10.31 -5.54
C ASN A 33 15.69 -11.12 -4.48
N GLU A 34 16.22 -11.23 -3.25
CA GLU A 34 15.37 -11.57 -2.11
C GLU A 34 14.38 -10.42 -1.91
N ASP A 35 13.13 -10.69 -2.30
CA ASP A 35 11.89 -10.01 -1.91
C ASP A 35 12.07 -8.83 -0.94
N PHE A 36 12.44 -7.67 -1.48
CA PHE A 36 11.84 -6.44 -1.00
C PHE A 36 10.46 -6.33 -1.66
N SER A 37 9.58 -7.27 -1.31
CA SER A 37 8.20 -6.86 -1.07
C SER A 37 8.36 -5.83 0.05
N GLU A 38 8.38 -4.55 -0.32
CA GLU A 38 8.09 -3.48 0.61
C GLU A 38 6.78 -3.91 1.24
N LEU A 39 6.87 -4.48 2.46
CA LEU A 39 5.72 -4.82 3.28
C LEU A 39 5.06 -3.48 3.56
N VAL A 40 4.23 -3.03 2.61
CA VAL A 40 3.43 -1.83 2.76
C VAL A 40 2.68 -2.05 4.04
N SER A 41 3.02 -1.24 5.03
CA SER A 41 2.51 -1.46 6.37
C SER A 41 1.00 -1.26 6.34
N CYS A 42 0.28 -2.01 7.16
CA CYS A 42 -1.16 -1.82 7.31
C CYS A 42 -1.54 -0.38 7.65
N GLU A 43 -0.63 0.35 8.30
CA GLU A 43 -0.76 1.77 8.61
C GLU A 43 -0.74 2.64 7.35
N GLU A 44 0.12 2.34 6.37
CA GLU A 44 0.18 3.05 5.09
C GLU A 44 -1.09 2.81 4.26
N ILE A 45 -1.54 1.55 4.15
CA ILE A 45 -2.79 1.25 3.43
C ILE A 45 -3.97 1.94 4.11
N ARG A 46 -4.00 1.96 5.45
CA ARG A 46 -5.03 2.67 6.21
C ARG A 46 -4.98 4.19 6.00
N ALA A 47 -3.78 4.77 5.89
CA ALA A 47 -3.63 6.19 5.56
C ALA A 47 -4.15 6.50 4.15
N GLU A 48 -3.88 5.63 3.17
CA GLU A 48 -4.44 5.74 1.81
C GLU A 48 -5.97 5.67 1.82
N ILE A 49 -6.56 4.71 2.54
CA ILE A 49 -8.02 4.59 2.71
C ILE A 49 -8.61 5.88 3.29
N ASN A 50 -8.01 6.41 4.36
CA ASN A 50 -8.49 7.65 4.99
C ASN A 50 -8.40 8.85 4.05
N SER A 51 -7.31 8.96 3.28
CA SER A 51 -7.15 10.01 2.27
C SER A 51 -8.24 9.92 1.20
N GLU A 52 -8.50 8.72 0.69
CA GLU A 52 -9.53 8.48 -0.32
C GLU A 52 -10.93 8.83 0.23
N ILE A 53 -11.24 8.44 1.47
CA ILE A 53 -12.50 8.84 2.12
C ILE A 53 -12.62 10.37 2.18
N GLU A 54 -11.55 11.10 2.55
CA GLU A 54 -11.58 12.56 2.58
C GLU A 54 -11.85 13.18 1.21
N ASP A 55 -11.39 12.57 0.13
CA ASP A 55 -11.68 13.03 -1.24
C ASP A 55 -13.14 12.78 -1.61
N LEU A 56 -13.69 11.61 -1.25
CA LEU A 56 -15.08 11.23 -1.49
C LEU A 56 -16.10 12.00 -0.64
N ARG A 57 -15.66 12.76 0.37
CA ARG A 57 -16.51 13.58 1.27
C ARG A 57 -17.20 14.78 0.64
N TYR A 58 -17.10 15.03 -0.66
CA TYR A 58 -17.69 16.23 -1.26
C TYR A 58 -19.23 16.25 -1.22
N CYS A 59 -19.85 17.43 -1.19
CA CYS A 59 -21.31 17.57 -1.25
C CYS A 59 -21.76 18.93 -1.79
N LYS A 60 -23.00 18.99 -2.29
CA LYS A 60 -23.73 20.25 -2.55
C LYS A 60 -24.82 20.47 -1.50
N THR A 61 -25.46 19.39 -1.05
CA THR A 61 -26.52 19.39 -0.04
C THR A 61 -26.30 18.25 0.97
N ALA A 62 -26.96 18.32 2.12
CA ALA A 62 -26.91 17.24 3.12
C ALA A 62 -27.44 15.89 2.55
N ASN A 63 -28.37 15.94 1.60
CA ASN A 63 -28.93 14.76 0.93
C ASN A 63 -27.95 14.07 -0.03
N ASP A 64 -26.79 14.67 -0.29
CA ASP A 64 -25.72 14.03 -1.04
C ASP A 64 -24.85 13.14 -0.15
N CYS A 65 -24.95 13.27 1.17
CA CYS A 65 -24.09 12.58 2.13
C CYS A 65 -24.73 11.26 2.58
N VAL A 66 -23.93 10.19 2.58
CA VAL A 66 -24.31 8.87 3.10
C VAL A 66 -23.24 8.36 4.05
N LEU A 67 -23.66 7.51 5.00
CA LEU A 67 -22.76 6.87 5.94
C LEU A 67 -21.99 5.75 5.25
N LEU A 68 -20.66 5.84 5.35
CA LEU A 68 -19.73 4.77 5.06
C LEU A 68 -19.25 4.20 6.38
N ASN A 69 -19.95 3.17 6.85
CA ASN A 69 -19.59 2.44 8.06
C ASN A 69 -19.07 1.07 7.68
N SER A 70 -17.76 0.87 7.83
CA SER A 70 -17.12 -0.43 7.78
C SER A 70 -15.96 -0.39 8.77
N CYS A 71 -15.59 -1.53 9.29
CA CYS A 71 -14.39 -1.65 10.12
C CYS A 71 -13.11 -1.27 9.34
N VAL A 72 -13.08 -1.53 8.02
CA VAL A 72 -11.96 -1.18 7.14
C VAL A 72 -11.89 0.33 6.92
N TYR A 73 -13.06 0.94 6.72
CA TYR A 73 -13.21 2.37 6.44
C TYR A 73 -13.28 3.22 7.70
N GLY A 74 -13.40 2.62 8.89
CA GLY A 74 -13.73 3.31 10.12
C GLY A 74 -15.22 3.64 10.27
N CYS A 75 -15.58 4.11 11.47
CA CYS A 75 -16.96 4.36 11.84
C CYS A 75 -17.35 5.83 11.68
N ASN A 76 -18.59 6.06 11.26
CA ASN A 76 -19.21 7.38 11.09
C ASN A 76 -18.55 8.25 10.03
N ASN A 77 -17.83 7.63 9.09
CA ASN A 77 -17.39 8.32 7.90
C ASN A 77 -18.59 8.61 7.00
N LEU A 78 -18.55 9.77 6.35
CA LEU A 78 -19.59 10.23 5.44
C LEU A 78 -18.95 10.41 4.08
N ILE A 79 -19.64 10.05 3.01
CA ILE A 79 -19.16 10.26 1.65
C ILE A 79 -20.30 10.78 0.77
N ASN A 80 -19.97 11.26 -0.42
CA ASN A 80 -20.99 11.52 -1.43
C ASN A 80 -21.64 10.21 -1.87
N LYS A 81 -22.97 10.15 -1.93
CA LYS A 81 -23.73 8.98 -2.40
C LYS A 81 -23.44 8.58 -3.85
N ASN A 82 -22.93 9.52 -4.65
CA ASN A 82 -22.55 9.32 -6.04
C ASN A 82 -21.02 9.33 -6.21
N ALA A 83 -20.24 9.15 -5.15
CA ALA A 83 -18.79 9.06 -5.25
C ALA A 83 -18.37 7.78 -5.99
N ASP A 84 -17.29 7.85 -6.75
CA ASP A 84 -16.68 6.67 -7.36
C ASP A 84 -15.89 5.90 -6.30
N MET A 85 -16.38 4.71 -5.95
CA MET A 85 -15.80 3.87 -4.90
C MET A 85 -14.70 2.94 -5.41
N THR A 86 -14.35 3.01 -6.70
CA THR A 86 -13.45 2.03 -7.34
C THR A 86 -12.09 1.95 -6.64
N ALA A 87 -11.46 3.09 -6.35
CA ALA A 87 -10.18 3.13 -5.66
C ALA A 87 -10.28 2.62 -4.22
N LEU A 88 -11.34 3.01 -3.51
CA LEU A 88 -11.56 2.59 -2.13
C LEU A 88 -11.75 1.07 -1.98
N VAL A 89 -12.47 0.45 -2.92
CA VAL A 89 -12.66 -1.01 -2.97
C VAL A 89 -11.34 -1.74 -3.26
N GLN A 90 -10.47 -1.19 -4.12
CA GLN A 90 -9.15 -1.74 -4.37
C GLN A 90 -8.25 -1.66 -3.13
N LEU A 91 -8.30 -0.54 -2.42
CA LEU A 91 -7.57 -0.35 -1.17
C LEU A 91 -8.08 -1.27 -0.05
N GLU A 92 -9.38 -1.50 0.04
CA GLU A 92 -9.96 -2.48 0.96
C GLU A 92 -9.44 -3.89 0.65
N ALA A 93 -9.48 -4.33 -0.61
CA ALA A 93 -8.95 -5.64 -0.98
C ALA A 93 -7.46 -5.78 -0.62
N ARG A 94 -6.66 -4.74 -0.89
CA ARG A 94 -5.23 -4.70 -0.55
C ARG A 94 -5.00 -4.74 0.97
N PHE A 95 -5.87 -4.06 1.73
CA PHE A 95 -5.83 -4.07 3.19
C PHE A 95 -6.12 -5.46 3.72
N VAL A 96 -7.19 -6.12 3.28
CA VAL A 96 -7.54 -7.48 3.73
C VAL A 96 -6.45 -8.48 3.38
N GLU A 97 -5.89 -8.40 2.17
CA GLU A 97 -4.81 -9.29 1.72
C GLU A 97 -3.53 -9.12 2.57
N SER A 98 -3.16 -7.88 2.90
CA SER A 98 -1.90 -7.57 3.58
C SER A 98 -1.99 -7.64 5.10
N CYS A 99 -3.17 -7.35 5.67
CA CYS A 99 -3.37 -7.14 7.11
C CYS A 99 -4.23 -8.23 7.75
N GLY A 100 -4.89 -9.06 6.94
CA GLY A 100 -5.88 -10.02 7.39
C GLY A 100 -7.22 -9.38 7.74
N ASP A 101 -8.22 -10.23 7.94
CA ASP A 101 -9.58 -9.84 8.27
C ASP A 101 -9.73 -9.65 9.80
N THR A 102 -9.06 -8.64 10.37
CA THR A 102 -8.99 -8.42 11.83
C THR A 102 -10.07 -7.45 12.34
N CYS A 103 -11.18 -7.38 11.64
CA CYS A 103 -12.24 -6.41 11.94
C CYS A 103 -13.10 -6.83 13.14
N GLU A 104 -12.59 -6.63 14.36
CA GLU A 104 -13.37 -6.80 15.59
C GLU A 104 -14.21 -5.56 15.95
N GLU A 105 -13.91 -4.40 15.33
CA GLU A 105 -14.53 -3.14 15.68
C GLU A 105 -15.96 -3.04 15.11
N GLN A 106 -16.94 -3.31 15.96
CA GLN A 106 -18.34 -3.04 15.64
C GLN A 106 -18.59 -1.54 15.69
N CYS A 107 -18.92 -0.95 14.55
CA CYS A 107 -19.39 0.44 14.51
C CYS A 107 -20.70 0.58 15.28
N SER A 108 -20.59 0.98 16.55
CA SER A 108 -21.71 1.26 17.42
C SER A 108 -22.08 2.74 17.33
N GLY A 109 -23.40 3.00 17.22
CA GLY A 109 -23.94 4.35 17.07
C GLY A 109 -23.90 4.84 15.63
N ALA A 110 -25.05 4.75 14.96
CA ALA A 110 -25.26 5.42 13.68
C ALA A 110 -25.54 6.92 13.92
N LEU A 111 -24.81 7.79 13.22
CA LEU A 111 -25.20 9.18 13.04
C LEU A 111 -26.65 9.25 12.56
N LYS A 112 -27.46 10.07 13.21
CA LYS A 112 -28.83 10.32 12.75
C LYS A 112 -28.79 11.18 11.50
N ALA A 113 -29.79 11.03 10.62
CA ALA A 113 -29.91 11.87 9.43
C ALA A 113 -29.91 13.38 9.75
N SER A 114 -30.48 13.77 10.91
CA SER A 114 -30.49 15.15 11.41
C SER A 114 -29.10 15.68 11.82
N GLU A 115 -28.13 14.81 12.01
CA GLU A 115 -26.76 15.12 12.44
C GLU A 115 -25.79 15.23 11.25
N ILE A 116 -26.24 14.84 10.04
CA ILE A 116 -25.48 14.90 8.80
C ILE A 116 -25.72 16.26 8.14
N LYS A 117 -24.63 16.93 7.79
CA LYS A 117 -24.67 18.23 7.11
C LYS A 117 -23.68 18.28 5.96
N CYS A 118 -23.92 19.23 5.07
CA CYS A 118 -22.95 19.66 4.07
C CYS A 118 -22.41 21.03 4.47
N GLU A 119 -21.19 21.08 5.02
CA GLU A 119 -20.53 22.30 5.45
C GLU A 119 -19.23 22.47 4.67
N ASN A 120 -18.96 23.66 4.14
CA ASN A 120 -17.76 23.93 3.31
C ASN A 120 -17.58 22.95 2.13
N ARG A 121 -18.69 22.53 1.50
CA ARG A 121 -18.73 21.52 0.42
C ARG A 121 -18.22 20.14 0.83
N LYS A 122 -18.21 19.82 2.13
CA LYS A 122 -17.84 18.52 2.67
C LYS A 122 -18.94 17.95 3.57
N CYS A 123 -19.12 16.64 3.51
CA CYS A 123 -20.01 15.89 4.38
C CYS A 123 -19.41 15.83 5.79
N VAL A 124 -20.15 16.38 6.75
CA VAL A 124 -19.75 16.44 8.15
C VAL A 124 -20.87 15.87 9.03
N GLY A 125 -20.47 15.13 10.07
CA GLY A 125 -21.35 14.62 11.09
C GLY A 125 -21.06 15.33 12.41
N THR A 126 -22.04 16.02 12.99
CA THR A 126 -21.89 16.59 14.33
C THR A 126 -22.63 15.72 15.32
N ARG A 127 -21.90 14.94 16.13
CA ARG A 127 -22.47 14.35 17.35
C ARG A 127 -22.73 15.48 18.35
N LYS A 128 -23.98 15.62 18.80
CA LYS A 128 -24.32 16.50 19.93
C LYS A 128 -24.04 15.81 21.25
#